data_AF-A0A565CKY3-F1
#
_entry.id   AF-A0A565CKY3-F1
#
_cell.length_a   1.000
_cell.length_b   1.000
_cell.length_c   1.000
_cell.angle_alpha   90.00
_cell.angle_beta   90.00
_cell.angle_gamma   90.00
#
_symmetry.space_group_name_H-M   'P 1'
#
loop_
_entity.id
_entity.type
_entity.pdbx_description
1 polymer ?
#
loop_
_entity_poly.entity_id
_entity_poly.type
_entity_poly.pdbx_seq_one_letter_code
_entity_poly.pdbx_strand_id
1 'polypeptide(L)'
;MATEVVEMSPPEATASLLDLASATQQPYVSELLSFTLDRLHKEPELLRVDAERIQRQMQEVAVGNYRAFITAADALLAIRQEVSSIDKHLESLIGEVPKLTSGCTEFIESAENILEKRKMNQALLANHSTLLDLLEIPQLMDTCVRNGNFDEALDLEAFVSKLATMHPKLPVIQALAVEVRQTTQSLLSQLLQKLRSNIQVPECLRIIGYLRRIGVFGEYEMRLQFLRCREAWLTGILEDLDQKNAYEYLKGMITCHRTHLFDVYCAVGLGWVGLDFRGLLPPLFEEAVLNLFSKNMSTAVENFQLVLDSHRWVPLPSVGFPSSGINEDSKDDVTPPSFLMEHPPLAVFINGVSAAFNELRPCAPLSLKNVIALELIKGLQAVSDSLLRYNTTRMLRLNESNLFLSLCRTFVEMVFPHCATCFGRCYPGGATIVMDAKNVYDGLGRILAASSSPEPSNKLAKTISTDAKNAPENGDVTSQVEEKQVESPPDEKEENSSIPLQIPETTTPTES
;
A
#
# COMPACT_ATOMS: atom_id res chain seq x y z
N MET A 1 -67.67 29.60 48.17
CA MET A 1 -68.97 29.78 48.89
C MET A 1 -69.54 31.12 48.49
N ALA A 2 -70.85 31.22 48.30
CA ALA A 2 -71.55 32.49 48.34
C ALA A 2 -72.12 32.67 49.77
N THR A 3 -72.03 33.87 50.31
CA THR A 3 -72.59 34.21 51.63
C THR A 3 -74.04 34.66 51.47
N GLU A 4 -74.96 34.02 52.17
CA GLU A 4 -76.24 34.65 52.52
C GLU A 4 -76.31 34.81 54.04
N VAL A 5 -76.38 36.07 54.47
CA VAL A 5 -76.70 36.48 55.83
C VAL A 5 -78.15 36.95 55.80
N VAL A 6 -79.00 36.43 56.68
CA VAL A 6 -80.35 36.93 56.87
C VAL A 6 -80.53 37.23 58.35
N GLU A 7 -80.87 38.49 58.64
CA GLU A 7 -80.96 39.03 59.99
C GLU A 7 -82.33 38.69 60.63
N MET A 8 -82.33 38.43 61.94
CA MET A 8 -83.57 38.33 62.72
C MET A 8 -83.96 39.70 63.27
N SER A 9 -84.95 40.34 62.63
CA SER A 9 -85.67 41.49 63.21
C SER A 9 -86.77 41.03 64.19
N PRO A 10 -87.14 41.85 65.19
CA PRO A 10 -88.02 41.44 66.29
C PRO A 10 -89.53 41.49 65.93
N PRO A 11 -90.38 40.67 66.57
CA PRO A 11 -91.83 40.77 66.45
C PRO A 11 -92.41 41.84 67.38
N GLU A 12 -92.92 42.93 66.81
CA GLU A 12 -93.88 43.79 67.53
C GLU A 12 -95.28 43.14 67.58
N ALA A 13 -96.06 43.49 68.60
CA ALA A 13 -97.33 42.83 68.87
C ALA A 13 -98.54 43.52 68.21
N THR A 14 -99.28 42.77 67.39
CA THR A 14 -100.71 43.02 67.13
C THR A 14 -101.50 41.74 67.29
N ALA A 15 -102.65 41.80 67.96
CA ALA A 15 -103.41 40.62 68.35
C ALA A 15 -104.16 39.99 67.16
N SER A 16 -103.66 38.84 66.69
CA SER A 16 -104.48 37.84 66.01
C SER A 16 -105.23 36.99 67.04
N LEU A 17 -106.44 36.55 66.68
CA LEU A 17 -107.30 35.72 67.54
C LEU A 17 -106.58 34.40 67.90
N LEU A 18 -106.76 33.96 69.16
CA LEU A 18 -106.11 32.77 69.74
C LEU A 18 -106.17 31.56 68.80
N ASP A 19 -105.01 31.16 68.28
CA ASP A 19 -104.86 30.03 67.37
C ASP A 19 -105.00 28.70 68.15
N LEU A 20 -106.24 28.25 68.30
CA LEU A 20 -106.64 27.12 69.14
C LEU A 20 -106.29 25.75 68.53
N ALA A 21 -105.28 25.68 67.66
CA ALA A 21 -105.08 24.59 66.71
C ALA A 21 -103.63 24.08 66.56
N SER A 22 -102.70 24.45 67.43
CA SER A 22 -101.36 23.81 67.41
C SER A 22 -101.45 22.31 67.74
N ALA A 23 -100.65 21.48 67.06
CA ALA A 23 -100.75 20.02 67.13
C ALA A 23 -100.54 19.43 68.55
N THR A 24 -99.83 20.14 69.42
CA THR A 24 -99.61 19.79 70.83
C THR A 24 -100.75 20.21 71.75
N GLN A 25 -101.63 21.13 71.34
CA GLN A 25 -102.77 21.62 72.14
C GLN A 25 -104.09 20.92 71.81
N GLN A 26 -104.22 20.33 70.60
CA GLN A 26 -105.33 19.47 70.17
C GLN A 26 -105.85 18.49 71.27
N PRO A 27 -105.02 17.68 71.96
CA PRO A 27 -105.52 16.78 73.00
C PRO A 27 -106.15 17.52 74.18
N TYR A 28 -105.54 18.62 74.65
CA TYR A 28 -106.08 19.39 75.78
C TYR A 28 -107.42 20.07 75.43
N VAL A 29 -107.57 20.58 74.20
CA VAL A 29 -108.87 21.11 73.72
C VAL A 29 -109.95 20.01 73.66
N SER A 30 -109.58 18.78 73.29
CA SER A 30 -110.51 17.64 73.31
C SER A 30 -110.92 17.22 74.74
N GLU A 31 -110.03 17.36 75.71
CA GLU A 31 -110.29 17.09 77.12
C GLU A 31 -111.22 18.16 77.73
N LEU A 32 -110.99 19.43 77.38
CA LEU A 32 -111.83 20.58 77.79
C LEU A 32 -113.32 20.40 77.41
N LEU A 33 -113.57 19.87 76.20
CA LEU A 33 -114.92 19.58 75.68
C LEU A 33 -115.63 18.41 76.39
N SER A 34 -114.91 17.62 77.19
CA SER A 34 -115.47 16.52 77.97
C SER A 34 -115.95 16.92 79.36
N PHE A 35 -115.63 18.13 79.83
CA PHE A 35 -115.88 18.56 81.20
C PHE A 35 -117.27 19.17 81.43
N THR A 36 -117.80 18.96 82.63
CA THR A 36 -119.06 19.57 83.08
C THR A 36 -118.88 21.06 83.40
N LEU A 37 -119.96 21.83 83.24
CA LEU A 37 -119.95 23.31 83.30
C LEU A 37 -119.33 23.88 84.59
N ASP A 38 -119.59 23.24 85.74
CA ASP A 38 -119.04 23.61 87.05
C ASP A 38 -117.50 23.44 87.11
N ARG A 39 -116.98 22.41 86.42
CA ARG A 39 -115.54 22.15 86.29
C ARG A 39 -114.90 23.16 85.33
N LEU A 40 -115.52 23.40 84.17
CA LEU A 40 -115.04 24.38 83.18
C LEU A 40 -114.95 25.81 83.73
N HIS A 41 -115.85 26.18 84.66
CA HIS A 41 -115.81 27.48 85.34
C HIS A 41 -114.67 27.61 86.37
N LYS A 42 -114.10 26.48 86.84
CA LYS A 42 -112.97 26.43 87.76
C LYS A 42 -111.63 26.18 87.04
N GLU A 43 -111.66 25.57 85.86
CA GLU A 43 -110.51 25.30 85.00
C GLU A 43 -109.54 26.49 84.81
N PRO A 44 -109.98 27.76 84.55
CA PRO A 44 -109.02 28.86 84.41
C PRO A 44 -108.28 29.22 85.70
N GLU A 45 -108.92 29.07 86.87
CA GLU A 45 -108.24 29.22 88.17
C GLU A 45 -107.34 28.03 88.48
N LEU A 46 -107.74 26.81 88.08
CA LEU A 46 -106.94 25.59 88.20
C LEU A 46 -105.68 25.70 87.33
N LEU A 47 -105.81 26.15 86.08
CA LEU A 47 -104.69 26.51 85.20
C LEU A 47 -103.82 27.63 85.74
N ARG A 48 -104.40 28.68 86.35
CA ARG A 48 -103.61 29.76 86.99
C ARG A 48 -102.78 29.23 88.15
N VAL A 49 -103.38 28.41 89.02
CA VAL A 49 -102.70 27.77 90.15
C VAL A 49 -101.64 26.77 89.68
N ASP A 50 -101.91 25.98 88.64
CA ASP A 50 -100.93 25.05 88.06
C ASP A 50 -99.81 25.77 87.30
N ALA A 51 -100.09 26.89 86.62
CA ALA A 51 -99.08 27.74 86.02
C ALA A 51 -98.20 28.43 87.07
N GLU A 52 -98.79 28.96 88.15
CA GLU A 52 -98.03 29.49 89.30
C GLU A 52 -97.23 28.41 90.01
N ARG A 53 -97.75 27.17 90.10
CA ARG A 53 -97.00 26.01 90.63
C ARG A 53 -95.84 25.66 89.72
N ILE A 54 -96.04 25.54 88.40
CA ILE A 54 -95.00 25.23 87.43
C ILE A 54 -93.96 26.36 87.36
N GLN A 55 -94.38 27.63 87.45
CA GLN A 55 -93.46 28.77 87.50
C GLN A 55 -92.63 28.76 88.79
N ARG A 56 -93.23 28.46 89.96
CA ARG A 56 -92.48 28.26 91.21
C ARG A 56 -91.54 27.06 91.13
N GLN A 57 -91.98 25.92 90.63
CA GLN A 57 -91.14 24.72 90.44
C GLN A 57 -90.00 24.98 89.47
N MET A 58 -90.24 25.72 88.37
CA MET A 58 -89.20 26.13 87.43
C MET A 58 -88.24 27.13 88.08
N GLN A 59 -88.72 28.05 88.92
CA GLN A 59 -87.86 28.96 89.71
C GLN A 59 -87.05 28.20 90.77
N GLU A 60 -87.62 27.23 91.48
CA GLU A 60 -86.92 26.37 92.45
C GLU A 60 -85.89 25.47 91.77
N VAL A 61 -86.20 24.91 90.61
CA VAL A 61 -85.24 24.12 89.81
C VAL A 61 -84.15 25.00 89.21
N ALA A 62 -84.48 26.22 88.74
CA ALA A 62 -83.51 27.17 88.21
C ALA A 62 -82.60 27.75 89.32
N VAL A 63 -83.13 28.05 90.51
CA VAL A 63 -82.37 28.57 91.66
C VAL A 63 -81.62 27.44 92.38
N GLY A 64 -82.15 26.22 92.42
CA GLY A 64 -81.46 25.05 92.95
C GLY A 64 -80.29 24.60 92.06
N ASN A 65 -80.48 24.63 90.74
CA ASN A 65 -79.50 24.15 89.75
C ASN A 65 -78.83 25.29 88.96
N TYR A 66 -78.88 26.54 89.41
CA TYR A 66 -78.33 27.70 88.68
C TYR A 66 -76.85 27.48 88.28
N ARG A 67 -76.08 26.82 89.15
CA ARG A 67 -74.69 26.42 88.85
C ARG A 67 -74.59 25.45 87.67
N ALA A 68 -75.49 24.49 87.54
CA ALA A 68 -75.48 23.56 86.40
C ALA A 68 -75.79 24.29 85.09
N PHE A 69 -76.73 25.25 85.10
CA PHE A 69 -77.01 26.10 83.94
C PHE A 69 -75.84 27.04 83.59
N ILE A 70 -75.18 27.64 84.58
CA ILE A 70 -73.97 28.44 84.37
C ILE A 70 -72.84 27.57 83.81
N THR A 71 -72.52 26.42 84.43
CA THR A 71 -71.50 25.50 83.93
C THR A 71 -71.81 24.97 82.53
N ALA A 72 -73.08 24.76 82.17
CA ALA A 72 -73.48 24.41 80.81
C ALA A 72 -73.29 25.57 79.82
N ALA A 73 -73.57 26.81 80.23
CA ALA A 73 -73.33 28.01 79.41
C ALA A 73 -71.83 28.29 79.23
N ASP A 74 -71.03 28.16 80.30
CA ASP A 74 -69.57 28.27 80.27
C ASP A 74 -68.95 27.18 79.38
N ALA A 75 -69.44 25.94 79.47
CA ALA A 75 -69.03 24.85 78.60
C ALA A 75 -69.41 25.11 77.13
N LEU A 76 -70.60 25.66 76.85
CA LEU A 76 -70.99 26.06 75.49
C LEU A 76 -70.12 27.20 74.95
N LEU A 77 -69.75 28.17 75.79
CA LEU A 77 -68.82 29.25 75.42
C LEU A 77 -67.41 28.71 75.14
N ALA A 78 -66.91 27.80 75.99
CA ALA A 78 -65.62 27.13 75.79
C ALA A 78 -65.62 26.31 74.49
N ILE A 79 -66.65 25.48 74.25
CA ILE A 79 -66.83 24.72 73.00
C ILE A 79 -66.86 25.67 71.80
N ARG A 80 -67.54 26.81 71.88
CA ARG A 80 -67.61 27.78 70.78
C ARG A 80 -66.26 28.46 70.51
N GLN A 81 -65.46 28.70 71.56
CA GLN A 81 -64.09 29.20 71.42
C GLN A 81 -63.17 28.13 70.81
N GLU A 82 -63.21 26.88 71.29
CA GLU A 82 -62.43 25.76 70.75
C GLU A 82 -62.80 25.45 69.30
N VAL A 83 -64.08 25.49 68.91
CA VAL A 83 -64.48 25.36 67.50
C VAL A 83 -63.88 26.47 66.65
N SER A 84 -63.84 27.73 67.12
CA SER A 84 -63.15 28.82 66.41
C SER A 84 -61.61 28.71 66.43
N SER A 85 -61.05 27.92 67.35
CA SER A 85 -59.63 27.58 67.38
C SER A 85 -59.33 26.51 66.33
N ILE A 86 -60.14 25.44 66.28
CA ILE A 86 -60.06 24.37 65.28
C ILE A 86 -60.19 24.93 63.88
N ASP A 87 -61.14 25.85 63.63
CA ASP A 87 -61.36 26.49 62.34
C ASP A 87 -60.09 27.21 61.83
N LYS A 88 -59.45 28.02 62.69
CA LYS A 88 -58.18 28.71 62.37
C LYS A 88 -57.01 27.74 62.17
N HIS A 89 -56.94 26.65 62.93
CA HIS A 89 -55.93 25.62 62.71
C HIS A 89 -56.18 24.87 61.39
N LEU A 90 -57.43 24.70 60.98
CA LEU A 90 -57.81 24.09 59.71
C LEU A 90 -57.46 25.01 58.53
N GLU A 91 -57.77 26.32 58.60
CA GLU A 91 -57.34 27.31 57.61
C GLU A 91 -55.80 27.35 57.47
N SER A 92 -55.08 27.34 58.60
CA SER A 92 -53.61 27.29 58.62
C SER A 92 -53.09 26.01 57.95
N LEU A 93 -53.66 24.84 58.26
CA LEU A 93 -53.30 23.57 57.64
C LEU A 93 -53.59 23.56 56.13
N ILE A 94 -54.72 24.11 55.71
CA ILE A 94 -55.09 24.29 54.29
C ILE A 94 -54.11 25.24 53.58
N GLY A 95 -53.55 26.23 54.28
CA GLY A 95 -52.51 27.13 53.76
C GLY A 95 -51.11 26.53 53.66
N GLU A 96 -50.71 25.66 54.60
CA GLU A 96 -49.36 25.06 54.63
C GLU A 96 -49.24 23.76 53.82
N VAL A 97 -50.31 22.93 53.72
CA VAL A 97 -50.27 21.67 52.95
C VAL A 97 -49.88 21.85 51.47
N PRO A 98 -50.36 22.88 50.73
CA PRO A 98 -49.91 23.14 49.37
C PRO A 98 -48.42 23.51 49.29
N LYS A 99 -47.89 24.25 50.27
CA LYS A 99 -46.45 24.61 50.32
C LYS A 99 -45.59 23.38 50.59
N LEU A 100 -46.02 22.53 51.53
CA LEU A 100 -45.37 21.24 51.78
C LEU A 100 -45.40 20.35 50.54
N THR A 101 -46.51 20.35 49.80
CA THR A 101 -46.64 19.60 48.54
C THR A 101 -45.68 20.13 47.46
N SER A 102 -45.59 21.46 47.27
CA SER A 102 -44.61 22.10 46.36
C SER A 102 -43.17 21.73 46.71
N GLY A 103 -42.81 21.89 47.99
CA GLY A 103 -41.49 21.53 48.50
C GLY A 103 -41.18 20.04 48.36
N CYS A 104 -42.17 19.15 48.50
CA CYS A 104 -42.02 17.73 48.21
C CYS A 104 -41.82 17.46 46.71
N THR A 105 -42.53 18.14 45.80
CA THR A 105 -42.30 17.97 44.35
C THR A 105 -40.93 18.51 43.91
N GLU A 106 -40.53 19.69 44.38
CA GLU A 106 -39.19 20.26 44.14
C GLU A 106 -38.08 19.36 44.71
N PHE A 107 -38.31 18.77 45.89
CA PHE A 107 -37.39 17.79 46.48
C PHE A 107 -37.31 16.51 45.65
N ILE A 108 -38.42 16.00 45.10
CA ILE A 108 -38.43 14.81 44.24
C ILE A 108 -37.66 15.09 42.94
N GLU A 109 -37.95 16.18 42.22
CA GLU A 109 -37.21 16.53 40.99
C GLU A 109 -35.70 16.71 41.25
N SER A 110 -35.34 17.34 42.37
CA SER A 110 -33.95 17.51 42.81
C SER A 110 -33.30 16.18 43.17
N ALA A 111 -34.01 15.30 43.89
CA ALA A 111 -33.53 13.96 44.26
C ALA A 111 -33.34 13.06 43.04
N GLU A 112 -34.25 13.10 42.06
CA GLU A 112 -34.09 12.39 40.78
C GLU A 112 -32.88 12.89 40.00
N ASN A 113 -32.72 14.22 39.87
CA ASN A 113 -31.53 14.83 39.27
C ASN A 113 -30.21 14.41 39.96
N ILE A 114 -30.22 14.27 41.29
CA ILE A 114 -29.07 13.82 42.07
C ILE A 114 -28.85 12.30 41.88
N LEU A 115 -29.91 11.50 41.81
CA LEU A 115 -29.85 10.06 41.56
C LEU A 115 -29.32 9.74 40.15
N GLU A 116 -29.74 10.49 39.12
CA GLU A 116 -29.20 10.34 37.76
C GLU A 116 -27.72 10.68 37.69
N LYS A 117 -27.31 11.83 38.25
CA LYS A 117 -25.90 12.22 38.34
C LYS A 117 -25.07 11.19 39.12
N ARG A 118 -25.61 10.66 40.22
CA ARG A 118 -24.97 9.60 41.00
C ARG A 118 -24.86 8.29 40.21
N LYS A 119 -25.90 7.92 39.44
CA LYS A 119 -25.91 6.74 38.56
C LYS A 119 -24.89 6.85 37.43
N MET A 120 -24.77 8.01 36.79
CA MET A 120 -23.70 8.29 35.82
C MET A 120 -22.32 8.21 36.47
N ASN A 121 -22.11 8.87 37.61
CA ASN A 121 -20.81 8.85 38.32
C ASN A 121 -20.43 7.43 38.79
N GLN A 122 -21.40 6.62 39.22
CA GLN A 122 -21.16 5.24 39.63
C GLN A 122 -20.86 4.32 38.43
N ALA A 123 -21.48 4.55 37.26
CA ALA A 123 -21.13 3.86 36.03
C ALA A 123 -19.75 4.28 35.49
N LEU A 124 -19.38 5.56 35.62
CA LEU A 124 -18.04 6.05 35.31
C LEU A 124 -16.99 5.44 36.25
N LEU A 125 -17.27 5.35 37.55
CA LEU A 125 -16.39 4.71 38.53
C LEU A 125 -16.23 3.20 38.26
N ALA A 126 -17.30 2.51 37.87
CA ALA A 126 -17.23 1.09 37.51
C ALA A 126 -16.36 0.83 36.26
N ASN A 127 -16.37 1.76 35.30
CA ASN A 127 -15.61 1.67 34.05
C ASN A 127 -14.32 2.51 34.05
N HIS A 128 -13.86 3.01 35.20
CA HIS A 128 -12.75 3.96 35.23
C HIS A 128 -11.42 3.33 34.77
N SER A 129 -11.20 2.04 35.04
CA SER A 129 -9.99 1.32 34.63
C SER A 129 -9.93 1.16 33.12
N THR A 130 -11.00 0.70 32.46
CA THR A 130 -11.02 0.55 31.00
C THR A 130 -10.96 1.87 30.25
N LEU A 131 -11.38 2.97 30.90
CA LEU A 131 -11.21 4.33 30.39
C LEU A 131 -9.77 4.85 30.59
N LEU A 132 -9.07 4.42 31.65
CA LEU A 132 -7.65 4.68 31.84
C LEU A 132 -6.79 3.87 30.86
N ASP A 133 -7.05 2.57 30.71
CA ASP A 133 -6.40 1.68 29.74
C ASP A 133 -6.43 2.27 28.31
N LEU A 134 -7.57 2.87 27.94
CA LEU A 134 -7.78 3.55 26.66
C LEU A 134 -6.96 4.84 26.51
N LEU A 135 -6.74 5.58 27.61
CA LEU A 135 -5.94 6.80 27.64
C LEU A 135 -4.43 6.53 27.74
N GLU A 136 -4.02 5.34 28.21
CA GLU A 136 -2.61 4.92 28.25
C GLU A 136 -2.07 4.41 26.91
N ILE A 137 -2.93 4.13 25.93
CA ILE A 137 -2.54 3.65 24.58
C ILE A 137 -1.40 4.46 23.93
N PRO A 138 -1.35 5.81 23.93
CA PRO A 138 -0.27 6.55 23.29
C PRO A 138 1.08 6.32 23.98
N GLN A 139 1.08 6.19 25.31
CA GLN A 139 2.28 5.93 26.12
C GLN A 139 2.77 4.49 25.93
N LEU A 140 1.84 3.53 25.82
CA LEU A 140 2.11 2.14 25.46
C LEU A 140 2.72 2.05 24.05
N MET A 141 2.09 2.70 23.06
CA MET A 141 2.54 2.72 21.68
C MET A 141 3.93 3.35 21.51
N ASP A 142 4.17 4.51 22.14
CA ASP A 142 5.49 5.17 22.18
C ASP A 142 6.56 4.27 22.82
N THR A 143 6.17 3.47 23.82
CA THR A 143 7.06 2.46 24.43
C THR A 143 7.29 1.25 23.53
N CYS A 144 6.29 0.75 22.81
CA CYS A 144 6.45 -0.27 21.77
C CYS A 144 7.39 0.19 20.65
N VAL A 145 7.24 1.44 20.18
CA VAL A 145 8.12 2.06 19.17
C VAL A 145 9.56 2.15 19.68
N ARG A 146 9.78 2.64 20.91
CA ARG A 146 11.13 2.65 21.56
C ARG A 146 11.77 1.28 21.63
N ASN A 147 10.99 0.25 21.95
CA ASN A 147 11.48 -1.13 22.09
C ASN A 147 11.73 -1.83 20.75
N GLY A 148 11.24 -1.28 19.62
CA GLY A 148 11.31 -1.89 18.30
C GLY A 148 10.18 -2.88 17.98
N ASN A 149 9.17 -2.97 18.85
CA ASN A 149 7.97 -3.79 18.71
C ASN A 149 6.96 -3.06 17.81
N PHE A 150 7.25 -3.07 16.52
CA PHE A 150 6.52 -2.27 15.52
C PHE A 150 5.19 -2.90 15.10
N ASP A 151 5.01 -4.21 15.18
CA ASP A 151 3.73 -4.85 14.83
C ASP A 151 2.63 -4.45 15.84
N GLU A 152 2.94 -4.53 17.13
CA GLU A 152 2.03 -4.19 18.22
C GLU A 152 1.70 -2.68 18.22
N ALA A 153 2.68 -1.83 17.91
CA ALA A 153 2.44 -0.39 17.73
C ALA A 153 1.47 -0.09 16.58
N LEU A 154 1.49 -0.89 15.50
CA LEU A 154 0.59 -0.75 14.35
C LEU A 154 -0.79 -1.37 14.61
N ASP A 155 -0.88 -2.41 15.45
CA ASP A 155 -2.17 -2.93 15.93
C ASP A 155 -2.89 -1.92 16.84
N LEU A 156 -2.14 -1.19 17.69
CA LEU A 156 -2.67 -0.08 18.49
C LEU A 156 -3.13 1.11 17.63
N GLU A 157 -2.39 1.47 16.58
CA GLU A 157 -2.79 2.49 15.60
C GLU A 157 -4.13 2.09 14.94
N ALA A 158 -4.19 0.89 14.37
CA ALA A 158 -5.38 0.39 13.70
C ALA A 158 -6.60 0.31 14.63
N PHE A 159 -6.40 -0.04 15.90
CA PHE A 159 -7.44 -0.02 16.93
C PHE A 159 -7.98 1.40 17.18
N VAL A 160 -7.10 2.39 17.40
CA VAL A 160 -7.52 3.77 17.69
C VAL A 160 -8.13 4.45 16.46
N SER A 161 -7.60 4.22 15.26
CA SER A 161 -8.19 4.72 14.01
C SER A 161 -9.56 4.10 13.71
N LYS A 162 -9.78 2.82 14.07
CA LYS A 162 -11.11 2.19 14.06
C LYS A 162 -12.04 2.78 15.13
N LEU A 163 -11.54 3.05 16.33
CA LEU A 163 -12.36 3.64 17.41
C LEU A 163 -12.80 5.07 17.06
N ALA A 164 -11.92 5.88 16.48
CA ALA A 164 -12.22 7.26 16.04
C ALA A 164 -13.27 7.30 14.92
N THR A 165 -13.23 6.35 13.97
CA THR A 165 -14.24 6.24 12.91
C THR A 165 -15.60 5.74 13.42
N MET A 166 -15.62 4.91 14.48
CA MET A 166 -16.86 4.48 15.15
C MET A 166 -17.49 5.57 16.04
N HIS A 167 -16.68 6.44 16.66
CA HIS A 167 -17.15 7.45 17.63
C HIS A 167 -16.71 8.90 17.34
N PRO A 168 -16.95 9.44 16.13
CA PRO A 168 -16.45 10.76 15.70
C PRO A 168 -17.02 11.97 16.46
N LYS A 169 -18.00 11.75 17.35
CA LYS A 169 -18.59 12.80 18.19
C LYS A 169 -17.85 13.04 19.52
N LEU A 170 -16.91 12.16 19.90
CA LEU A 170 -16.24 12.23 21.20
C LEU A 170 -14.85 12.90 21.07
N PRO A 171 -14.64 14.12 21.61
CA PRO A 171 -13.40 14.87 21.39
C PRO A 171 -12.18 14.19 22.02
N VAL A 172 -12.35 13.41 23.09
CA VAL A 172 -11.27 12.64 23.73
C VAL A 172 -10.71 11.58 22.77
N ILE A 173 -11.58 10.86 22.04
CA ILE A 173 -11.15 9.84 21.06
C ILE A 173 -10.51 10.50 19.84
N GLN A 174 -11.00 11.67 19.42
CA GLN A 174 -10.36 12.43 18.34
C GLN A 174 -8.98 12.97 18.75
N ALA A 175 -8.79 13.39 20.01
CA ALA A 175 -7.48 13.78 20.55
C ALA A 175 -6.52 12.58 20.62
N LEU A 176 -6.98 11.45 21.16
CA LEU A 176 -6.24 10.17 21.20
C LEU A 176 -5.74 9.77 19.80
N ALA A 177 -6.59 9.89 18.78
CA ALA A 177 -6.24 9.62 17.39
C ALA A 177 -5.28 10.66 16.78
N VAL A 178 -5.23 11.91 17.26
CA VAL A 178 -4.20 12.88 16.84
C VAL A 178 -2.85 12.50 17.45
N GLU A 179 -2.81 12.16 18.74
CA GLU A 179 -1.59 11.78 19.45
C GLU A 179 -0.98 10.50 18.88
N VAL A 180 -1.79 9.45 18.70
CA VAL A 180 -1.38 8.19 18.04
C VAL A 180 -0.80 8.44 16.64
N ARG A 181 -1.38 9.32 15.83
CA ARG A 181 -0.82 9.67 14.51
C ARG A 181 0.51 10.41 14.58
N GLN A 182 0.78 11.19 15.63
CA GLN A 182 2.11 11.79 15.86
C GLN A 182 3.14 10.70 16.19
N THR A 183 2.76 9.71 17.01
CA THR A 183 3.61 8.53 17.28
C THR A 183 3.85 7.70 16.00
N THR A 184 2.85 7.53 15.13
CA THR A 184 3.02 6.89 13.80
C THR A 184 3.97 7.68 12.89
N GLN A 185 3.96 9.02 12.94
CA GLN A 185 4.91 9.86 12.18
C GLN A 185 6.35 9.75 12.73
N SER A 186 6.52 9.61 14.05
CA SER A 186 7.82 9.30 14.67
C SER A 186 8.32 7.91 14.25
N LEU A 187 7.45 6.90 14.33
CA LEU A 187 7.74 5.53 13.86
C LEU A 187 8.15 5.51 12.38
N LEU A 188 7.37 6.15 11.50
CA LEU A 188 7.68 6.29 10.07
C LEU A 188 9.06 6.91 9.87
N SER A 189 9.40 7.96 10.62
CA SER A 189 10.70 8.63 10.54
C SER A 189 11.85 7.69 10.94
N GLN A 190 11.65 6.91 12.01
CA GLN A 190 12.62 5.91 12.48
C GLN A 190 12.78 4.73 11.50
N LEU A 191 11.69 4.25 10.88
CA LEU A 191 11.72 3.21 9.86
C LEU A 191 12.46 3.67 8.60
N LEU A 192 12.22 4.90 8.14
CA LEU A 192 12.94 5.49 7.01
C LEU A 192 14.43 5.74 7.35
N GLN A 193 14.75 6.14 8.58
CA GLN A 193 16.15 6.30 9.01
C GLN A 193 16.88 4.96 9.14
N LYS A 194 16.21 3.89 9.59
CA LYS A 194 16.73 2.52 9.45
C LYS A 194 16.97 2.18 7.98
N LEU A 195 16.03 2.48 7.08
CA LEU A 195 16.15 2.20 5.64
C LEU A 195 17.37 2.87 4.97
N ARG A 196 17.91 3.94 5.58
CA ARG A 196 19.14 4.65 5.19
C ARG A 196 20.44 4.09 5.81
N SER A 197 20.37 2.98 6.56
CA SER A 197 21.55 2.29 7.09
C SER A 197 21.80 0.96 6.37
N ASN A 198 22.93 0.33 6.64
CA ASN A 198 23.24 -0.99 6.14
C ASN A 198 22.31 -2.03 6.80
N ILE A 199 21.34 -2.56 6.04
CA ILE A 199 20.38 -3.57 6.50
C ILE A 199 20.33 -4.71 5.50
N GLN A 200 20.38 -5.95 6.01
CA GLN A 200 20.15 -7.17 5.24
C GLN A 200 18.74 -7.24 4.64
N VAL A 201 18.59 -7.98 3.54
CA VAL A 201 17.32 -8.13 2.82
C VAL A 201 16.12 -8.52 3.71
N PRO A 202 16.20 -9.49 4.66
CA PRO A 202 15.02 -9.91 5.44
C PRO A 202 14.40 -8.79 6.29
N GLU A 203 15.21 -8.03 7.03
CA GLU A 203 14.74 -6.89 7.83
C GLU A 203 14.27 -5.73 6.93
N CYS A 204 14.88 -5.56 5.75
CA CYS A 204 14.41 -4.61 4.75
C CYS A 204 12.99 -4.97 4.24
N LEU A 205 12.72 -6.25 3.97
CA LEU A 205 11.38 -6.72 3.59
C LEU A 205 10.37 -6.50 4.73
N ARG A 206 10.78 -6.74 5.99
CA ARG A 206 9.94 -6.52 7.18
C ARG A 206 9.59 -5.03 7.35
N ILE A 207 10.55 -4.12 7.19
CA ILE A 207 10.30 -2.67 7.25
C ILE A 207 9.37 -2.21 6.11
N ILE A 208 9.52 -2.72 4.88
CA ILE A 208 8.57 -2.41 3.79
C ILE A 208 7.17 -2.96 4.11
N GLY A 209 7.08 -4.11 4.78
CA GLY A 209 5.83 -4.63 5.35
C GLY A 209 5.15 -3.63 6.30
N TYR A 210 5.92 -3.05 7.24
CA TYR A 210 5.41 -2.01 8.14
C TYR A 210 4.98 -0.73 7.40
N LEU A 211 5.77 -0.28 6.43
CA LEU A 211 5.40 0.88 5.59
C LEU A 211 4.14 0.61 4.74
N ARG A 212 3.83 -0.65 4.41
CA ARG A 212 2.55 -1.06 3.80
C ARG A 212 1.40 -1.06 4.80
N ARG A 213 1.60 -1.59 6.01
CA ARG A 213 0.58 -1.56 7.08
C ARG A 213 0.19 -0.12 7.48
N ILE A 214 1.15 0.81 7.44
CA ILE A 214 0.93 2.25 7.71
C ILE A 214 0.10 2.95 6.62
N GLY A 215 0.06 2.44 5.38
CA GLY A 215 -0.84 2.94 4.32
C GLY A 215 -0.56 4.36 3.78
N VAL A 216 0.45 5.07 4.27
CA VAL A 216 0.74 6.49 3.93
C VAL A 216 1.27 6.69 2.51
N PHE A 217 1.83 5.66 1.87
CA PHE A 217 2.41 5.76 0.51
C PHE A 217 1.69 4.86 -0.48
N GLY A 218 1.40 5.38 -1.68
CA GLY A 218 1.05 4.56 -2.83
C GLY A 218 2.22 3.64 -3.25
N GLU A 219 1.94 2.55 -3.98
CA GLU A 219 2.99 1.57 -4.35
C GLU A 219 4.15 2.20 -5.14
N TYR A 220 3.86 3.15 -6.03
CA TYR A 220 4.88 3.93 -6.75
C TYR A 220 5.71 4.82 -5.83
N GLU A 221 5.07 5.51 -4.89
CA GLU A 221 5.77 6.38 -3.93
C GLU A 221 6.64 5.55 -2.98
N MET A 222 6.17 4.37 -2.58
CA MET A 222 6.93 3.42 -1.77
C MET A 222 8.19 2.91 -2.49
N ARG A 223 8.07 2.57 -3.79
CA ARG A 223 9.23 2.26 -4.66
C ARG A 223 10.22 3.43 -4.68
N LEU A 224 9.74 4.66 -4.87
CA LEU A 224 10.57 5.86 -4.95
C LEU A 224 11.24 6.21 -3.61
N GLN A 225 10.54 6.09 -2.48
CA GLN A 225 11.10 6.35 -1.15
C GLN A 225 12.10 5.28 -0.72
N PHE A 226 11.89 4.01 -1.09
CA PHE A 226 12.89 2.96 -0.92
C PHE A 226 14.18 3.31 -1.68
N LEU A 227 14.07 3.63 -2.98
CA LEU A 227 15.23 4.01 -3.79
C LEU A 227 15.95 5.22 -3.22
N ARG A 228 15.24 6.30 -2.85
CA ARG A 228 15.83 7.50 -2.22
C ARG A 228 16.55 7.21 -0.90
N CYS A 229 16.05 6.28 -0.08
CA CYS A 229 16.72 5.91 1.16
C CYS A 229 17.98 5.07 0.92
N ARG A 230 17.97 4.20 -0.10
CA ARG A 230 19.15 3.42 -0.50
C ARG A 230 20.18 4.24 -1.28
N GLU A 231 19.75 5.23 -2.06
CA GLU A 231 20.58 6.26 -2.68
C GLU A 231 21.31 7.07 -1.61
N ALA A 232 20.60 7.68 -0.66
CA ALA A 232 21.21 8.46 0.43
C ALA A 232 22.18 7.63 1.29
N TRP A 233 21.89 6.35 1.51
CA TRP A 233 22.81 5.41 2.18
C TRP A 233 24.10 5.18 1.37
N LEU A 234 23.97 4.94 0.07
CA LEU A 234 25.10 4.72 -0.83
C LEU A 234 25.94 6.00 -1.00
N THR A 235 25.32 7.18 -1.06
CA THR A 235 26.01 8.47 -1.07
C THR A 235 26.87 8.65 0.17
N GLY A 236 26.34 8.33 1.37
CA GLY A 236 27.14 8.38 2.61
C GLY A 236 28.36 7.46 2.57
N ILE A 237 28.22 6.23 2.05
CA ILE A 237 29.35 5.31 1.87
C ILE A 237 30.40 5.86 0.89
N LEU A 238 29.99 6.64 -0.12
CA LEU A 238 30.90 7.27 -1.07
C LEU A 238 31.57 8.54 -0.50
N GLU A 239 30.91 9.25 0.40
CA GLU A 239 31.48 10.39 1.15
C GLU A 239 32.56 9.95 2.16
N ASP A 240 32.43 8.75 2.75
CA ASP A 240 33.41 8.14 3.67
C ASP A 240 34.73 7.67 2.99
N LEU A 241 34.82 7.66 1.66
CA LEU A 241 36.01 7.18 0.93
C LEU A 241 37.16 8.21 0.93
N ASP A 242 38.41 7.75 1.11
CA ASP A 242 39.57 8.64 1.16
C ASP A 242 39.91 9.26 -0.22
N GLN A 243 39.47 10.49 -0.42
CA GLN A 243 39.68 11.29 -1.63
C GLN A 243 41.16 11.68 -1.90
N LYS A 244 42.08 11.46 -0.95
CA LYS A 244 43.51 11.84 -1.10
C LYS A 244 44.24 11.09 -2.22
N ASN A 245 43.75 9.92 -2.63
CA ASN A 245 44.33 9.13 -3.71
C ASN A 245 43.26 8.76 -4.74
N ALA A 246 43.27 9.41 -5.90
CA ALA A 246 42.30 9.21 -6.97
C ALA A 246 42.17 7.74 -7.44
N TYR A 247 43.25 6.95 -7.37
CA TYR A 247 43.20 5.52 -7.75
C TYR A 247 42.43 4.67 -6.73
N GLU A 248 42.73 4.84 -5.44
CA GLU A 248 42.03 4.10 -4.37
C GLU A 248 40.59 4.61 -4.18
N TYR A 249 40.33 5.91 -4.38
CA TYR A 249 38.96 6.45 -4.44
C TYR A 249 38.15 5.82 -5.58
N LEU A 250 38.69 5.80 -6.81
CA LEU A 250 38.01 5.18 -7.97
C LEU A 250 37.76 3.68 -7.76
N LYS A 251 38.76 2.96 -7.25
CA LYS A 251 38.69 1.53 -6.92
C LYS A 251 37.69 1.24 -5.79
N GLY A 252 37.64 2.10 -4.77
CA GLY A 252 36.64 2.07 -3.70
C GLY A 252 35.24 2.28 -4.24
N MET A 253 35.00 3.37 -4.96
CA MET A 253 33.73 3.71 -5.61
C MET A 253 33.20 2.57 -6.50
N ILE A 254 34.04 2.01 -7.38
CA ILE A 254 33.69 0.85 -8.22
C ILE A 254 33.32 -0.36 -7.36
N THR A 255 34.03 -0.61 -6.27
CA THR A 255 33.75 -1.75 -5.37
C THR A 255 32.44 -1.56 -4.60
N CYS A 256 32.19 -0.35 -4.08
CA CYS A 256 30.95 0.02 -3.40
C CYS A 256 29.75 -0.10 -4.34
N HIS A 257 29.81 0.48 -5.54
CA HIS A 257 28.73 0.32 -6.54
C HIS A 257 28.53 -1.15 -6.92
N ARG A 258 29.58 -1.89 -7.28
CA ARG A 258 29.43 -3.30 -7.69
C ARG A 258 28.81 -4.18 -6.60
N THR A 259 29.11 -3.91 -5.34
CA THR A 259 28.60 -4.68 -4.20
C THR A 259 27.16 -4.26 -3.87
N HIS A 260 26.93 -2.97 -3.63
CA HIS A 260 25.67 -2.48 -3.08
C HIS A 260 24.57 -2.24 -4.13
N LEU A 261 24.91 -1.99 -5.40
CA LEU A 261 23.91 -1.92 -6.47
C LEU A 261 23.18 -3.27 -6.63
N PHE A 262 23.88 -4.39 -6.45
CA PHE A 262 23.25 -5.71 -6.50
C PHE A 262 22.24 -5.91 -5.36
N ASP A 263 22.61 -5.55 -4.12
CA ASP A 263 21.74 -5.65 -2.95
C ASP A 263 20.50 -4.74 -3.05
N VAL A 264 20.63 -3.58 -3.71
CA VAL A 264 19.53 -2.59 -3.84
C VAL A 264 18.60 -2.87 -5.04
N TYR A 265 19.14 -3.32 -6.19
CA TYR A 265 18.36 -3.44 -7.44
C TYR A 265 18.11 -4.89 -7.89
N CYS A 266 18.94 -5.86 -7.47
CA CYS A 266 18.91 -7.23 -7.99
C CYS A 266 18.51 -8.29 -6.95
N ALA A 267 18.37 -7.92 -5.67
CA ALA A 267 17.97 -8.83 -4.60
C ALA A 267 16.57 -9.44 -4.86
N VAL A 268 16.54 -10.72 -5.24
CA VAL A 268 15.33 -11.43 -5.71
C VAL A 268 14.14 -11.33 -4.75
N GLY A 269 14.37 -11.26 -3.43
CA GLY A 269 13.33 -11.07 -2.43
C GLY A 269 12.55 -9.77 -2.55
N LEU A 270 13.14 -8.69 -3.09
CA LEU A 270 12.46 -7.41 -3.31
C LEU A 270 11.33 -7.53 -4.34
N GLY A 271 11.48 -8.42 -5.33
CA GLY A 271 10.45 -8.67 -6.35
C GLY A 271 9.14 -9.25 -5.78
N TRP A 272 9.23 -10.07 -4.72
CA TRP A 272 8.05 -10.60 -4.01
C TRP A 272 7.24 -9.49 -3.31
N VAL A 273 7.87 -8.35 -3.03
CA VAL A 273 7.23 -7.16 -2.45
C VAL A 273 6.97 -6.11 -3.52
N GLY A 274 7.03 -6.46 -4.82
CA GLY A 274 6.77 -5.56 -5.93
C GLY A 274 7.85 -4.47 -6.12
N LEU A 275 9.01 -4.61 -5.46
CA LEU A 275 10.18 -3.74 -5.60
C LEU A 275 11.17 -4.32 -6.62
N ASP A 276 10.66 -4.81 -7.76
CA ASP A 276 11.49 -5.35 -8.83
C ASP A 276 11.97 -4.25 -9.77
N PHE A 277 13.22 -3.80 -9.59
CA PHE A 277 13.85 -2.80 -10.44
C PHE A 277 14.67 -3.42 -11.58
N ARG A 278 14.74 -4.77 -11.68
CA ARG A 278 15.58 -5.45 -12.66
C ARG A 278 15.16 -5.15 -14.10
N GLY A 279 13.88 -4.87 -14.35
CA GLY A 279 13.37 -4.45 -15.67
C GLY A 279 13.86 -3.07 -16.13
N LEU A 280 14.38 -2.23 -15.23
CA LEU A 280 14.91 -0.89 -15.56
C LEU A 280 16.40 -0.91 -15.92
N LEU A 281 17.11 -2.01 -15.61
CA LEU A 281 18.55 -2.10 -15.86
C LEU A 281 18.94 -2.41 -17.32
N PRO A 282 18.28 -3.34 -18.05
CA PRO A 282 18.66 -3.68 -19.42
C PRO A 282 18.76 -2.48 -20.37
N PRO A 283 17.81 -1.53 -20.44
CA PRO A 283 17.93 -0.39 -21.37
C PRO A 283 19.18 0.47 -21.09
N LEU A 284 19.55 0.66 -19.83
CA LEU A 284 20.72 1.44 -19.43
C LEU A 284 22.03 0.73 -19.80
N PHE A 285 22.11 -0.58 -19.61
CA PHE A 285 23.27 -1.38 -20.03
C PHE A 285 23.33 -1.54 -21.56
N GLU A 286 22.20 -1.65 -22.24
CA GLU A 286 22.11 -1.71 -23.70
C GLU A 286 22.59 -0.41 -24.34
N GLU A 287 22.15 0.75 -23.84
CA GLU A 287 22.65 2.06 -24.29
C GLU A 287 24.15 2.23 -24.00
N ALA A 288 24.63 1.86 -22.82
CA ALA A 288 26.04 1.95 -22.45
C ALA A 288 26.95 1.06 -23.33
N VAL A 289 26.55 -0.20 -23.57
CA VAL A 289 27.31 -1.15 -24.41
C VAL A 289 27.30 -0.73 -25.87
N LEU A 290 26.17 -0.23 -26.39
CA LEU A 290 26.08 0.30 -27.75
C LEU A 290 26.98 1.53 -27.95
N ASN A 291 26.95 2.48 -27.01
CA ASN A 291 27.79 3.68 -27.06
C ASN A 291 29.28 3.34 -26.96
N LEU A 292 29.67 2.37 -26.12
CA LEU A 292 31.06 1.89 -26.03
C LEU A 292 31.52 1.26 -27.36
N PHE A 293 30.73 0.36 -27.92
CA PHE A 293 31.06 -0.31 -29.18
C PHE A 293 31.12 0.67 -30.36
N SER A 294 30.14 1.57 -30.49
CA SER A 294 30.12 2.60 -31.55
C SER A 294 31.33 3.54 -31.45
N LYS A 295 31.71 3.97 -30.24
CA LYS A 295 32.91 4.79 -30.01
C LYS A 295 34.19 4.06 -30.41
N ASN A 296 34.36 2.80 -29.99
CA ASN A 296 35.54 2.01 -30.31
C ASN A 296 35.62 1.72 -31.82
N MET A 297 34.48 1.42 -32.47
CA MET A 297 34.40 1.23 -33.92
C MET A 297 34.75 2.51 -34.69
N SER A 298 34.23 3.66 -34.25
CA SER A 298 34.56 4.98 -34.83
C SER A 298 36.05 5.28 -34.71
N THR A 299 36.63 5.04 -33.53
CA THR A 299 38.07 5.18 -33.27
C THR A 299 38.91 4.26 -34.17
N ALA A 300 38.45 3.03 -34.46
CA ALA A 300 39.12 2.12 -35.39
C ALA A 300 39.08 2.63 -36.85
N VAL A 301 37.96 3.22 -37.28
CA VAL A 301 37.79 3.82 -38.61
C VAL A 301 38.63 5.11 -38.76
N GLU A 302 38.66 5.97 -37.75
CA GLU A 302 39.49 7.19 -37.74
C GLU A 302 40.99 6.86 -37.82
N ASN A 303 41.45 5.89 -37.02
CA ASN A 303 42.83 5.41 -37.09
C ASN A 303 43.15 4.77 -38.45
N PHE A 304 42.23 4.01 -39.04
CA PHE A 304 42.38 3.50 -40.42
C PHE A 304 42.56 4.64 -41.43
N GLN A 305 41.72 5.67 -41.38
CA GLN A 305 41.79 6.82 -42.31
C GLN A 305 43.11 7.58 -42.17
N LEU A 306 43.54 7.88 -40.94
CA LEU A 306 44.80 8.55 -40.65
C LEU A 306 46.01 7.77 -41.17
N VAL A 307 46.02 6.45 -40.95
CA VAL A 307 47.11 5.57 -41.43
C VAL A 307 47.07 5.40 -42.96
N LEU A 308 45.88 5.39 -43.59
CA LEU A 308 45.73 5.34 -45.05
C LEU A 308 46.22 6.64 -45.73
N ASP A 309 45.86 7.82 -45.22
CA ASP A 309 46.24 9.10 -45.81
C ASP A 309 47.73 9.44 -45.67
N SER A 310 48.37 8.87 -44.64
CA SER A 310 49.81 8.95 -44.40
C SER A 310 50.61 7.76 -44.99
N HIS A 311 49.93 6.76 -45.58
CA HIS A 311 50.57 5.55 -46.08
C HIS A 311 51.52 5.82 -47.25
N ARG A 312 52.62 5.06 -47.32
CA ARG A 312 53.59 5.08 -48.41
C ARG A 312 53.58 3.73 -49.11
N TRP A 313 53.12 3.70 -50.35
CA TRP A 313 52.99 2.52 -51.21
C TRP A 313 54.36 2.01 -51.71
N VAL A 314 55.15 1.49 -50.77
CA VAL A 314 56.46 0.87 -51.01
C VAL A 314 56.31 -0.63 -50.74
N PRO A 315 56.83 -1.52 -51.61
CA PRO A 315 56.88 -2.94 -51.30
C PRO A 315 57.63 -3.19 -49.99
N LEU A 316 56.92 -3.70 -48.98
CA LEU A 316 57.52 -4.17 -47.74
C LEU A 316 58.32 -5.45 -48.02
N PRO A 317 59.47 -5.68 -47.35
CA PRO A 317 60.18 -6.93 -47.48
C PRO A 317 59.33 -8.06 -46.89
N SER A 318 59.06 -9.11 -47.67
CA SER A 318 58.23 -10.24 -47.24
C SER A 318 58.77 -10.88 -45.97
N VAL A 319 58.05 -10.73 -44.87
CA VAL A 319 58.46 -11.24 -43.56
C VAL A 319 58.16 -12.74 -43.54
N GLY A 320 59.20 -13.54 -43.81
CA GLY A 320 59.12 -14.99 -43.99
C GLY A 320 58.76 -15.77 -42.71
N PHE A 321 57.52 -15.67 -42.26
CA PHE A 321 56.93 -16.63 -41.33
C PHE A 321 56.52 -17.88 -42.09
N PRO A 322 56.89 -19.09 -41.61
CA PRO A 322 56.41 -20.32 -42.23
C PRO A 322 54.89 -20.42 -42.09
N SER A 323 54.21 -20.75 -43.18
CA SER A 323 52.78 -21.10 -43.17
C SER A 323 52.59 -22.48 -42.57
N SER A 324 52.77 -22.60 -41.26
CA SER A 324 52.30 -23.74 -40.48
C SER A 324 50.80 -23.95 -40.78
N GLY A 325 50.42 -25.21 -40.96
CA GLY A 325 49.07 -25.56 -41.42
C GLY A 325 47.96 -25.08 -40.49
N ILE A 326 46.75 -25.04 -41.03
CA ILE A 326 45.52 -24.82 -40.25
C ILE A 326 45.34 -26.04 -39.34
N ASN A 327 45.78 -25.92 -38.08
CA ASN A 327 45.43 -26.87 -37.03
C ASN A 327 44.03 -26.50 -36.51
N GLU A 328 43.02 -27.34 -36.76
CA GLU A 328 41.63 -27.06 -36.37
C GLU A 328 41.36 -27.18 -34.85
N ASP A 329 42.33 -27.69 -34.08
CA ASP A 329 42.14 -28.10 -32.68
C ASP A 329 42.26 -26.98 -31.61
N SER A 330 42.63 -25.75 -31.99
CA SER A 330 42.67 -24.61 -31.06
C SER A 330 41.52 -23.62 -31.31
N LYS A 331 40.35 -23.89 -30.71
CA LYS A 331 39.14 -23.11 -30.98
C LYS A 331 39.19 -21.66 -30.50
N ASP A 332 40.01 -21.27 -29.52
CA ASP A 332 39.85 -19.97 -28.86
C ASP A 332 40.56 -18.79 -29.57
N ASP A 333 41.77 -18.96 -30.10
CA ASP A 333 42.54 -17.84 -30.68
C ASP A 333 42.19 -17.54 -32.15
N VAL A 334 41.51 -16.42 -32.39
CA VAL A 334 41.38 -15.83 -33.74
C VAL A 334 42.53 -14.84 -33.99
N THR A 335 43.76 -15.35 -34.03
CA THR A 335 44.93 -14.54 -34.36
C THR A 335 44.74 -13.87 -35.73
N PRO A 336 44.95 -12.55 -35.88
CA PRO A 336 44.82 -11.88 -37.17
C PRO A 336 45.81 -12.48 -38.19
N PRO A 337 45.38 -12.84 -39.42
CA PRO A 337 46.25 -13.47 -40.41
C PRO A 337 47.56 -12.70 -40.65
N SER A 338 48.69 -13.41 -40.67
CA SER A 338 50.04 -12.85 -40.80
C SER A 338 50.22 -11.95 -42.03
N PHE A 339 49.54 -12.25 -43.14
CA PHE A 339 49.51 -11.42 -44.36
C PHE A 339 48.97 -9.99 -44.15
N LEU A 340 48.24 -9.71 -43.07
CA LEU A 340 47.83 -8.34 -42.72
C LEU A 340 49.02 -7.44 -42.36
N MET A 341 50.17 -8.00 -41.99
CA MET A 341 51.39 -7.22 -41.74
C MET A 341 51.93 -6.51 -42.99
N GLU A 342 51.62 -7.03 -44.19
CA GLU A 342 51.94 -6.38 -45.47
C GLU A 342 51.04 -5.15 -45.74
N HIS A 343 49.97 -4.99 -44.96
CA HIS A 343 48.89 -4.01 -45.15
C HIS A 343 48.61 -3.18 -43.88
N PRO A 344 49.52 -2.28 -43.47
CA PRO A 344 49.43 -1.56 -42.19
C PRO A 344 48.10 -0.85 -41.88
N PRO A 345 47.38 -0.20 -42.82
CA PRO A 345 46.07 0.37 -42.53
C PRO A 345 45.06 -0.67 -42.04
N LEU A 346 44.97 -1.84 -42.71
CA LEU A 346 44.04 -2.90 -42.34
C LEU A 346 44.43 -3.60 -41.04
N ALA A 347 45.73 -3.74 -40.76
CA ALA A 347 46.20 -4.26 -39.47
C ALA A 347 45.76 -3.38 -38.29
N VAL A 348 45.89 -2.05 -38.42
CA VAL A 348 45.43 -1.09 -37.39
C VAL A 348 43.91 -1.16 -37.22
N PHE A 349 43.15 -1.24 -38.31
CA PHE A 349 41.70 -1.41 -38.26
C PHE A 349 41.28 -2.70 -37.54
N ILE A 350 41.84 -3.85 -37.92
CA ILE A 350 41.53 -5.16 -37.30
C ILE A 350 41.89 -5.19 -35.81
N ASN A 351 43.00 -4.55 -35.41
CA ASN A 351 43.38 -4.46 -34.01
C ASN A 351 42.35 -3.64 -33.21
N GLY A 352 41.84 -2.54 -33.78
CA GLY A 352 40.76 -1.75 -33.18
C GLY A 352 39.43 -2.52 -33.08
N VAL A 353 39.03 -3.24 -34.13
CA VAL A 353 37.83 -4.10 -34.13
C VAL A 353 37.95 -5.25 -33.14
N SER A 354 39.12 -5.89 -33.06
CA SER A 354 39.42 -6.94 -32.07
C SER A 354 39.37 -6.40 -30.63
N ALA A 355 39.88 -5.18 -30.39
CA ALA A 355 39.76 -4.52 -29.09
C ALA A 355 38.29 -4.24 -28.72
N ALA A 356 37.49 -3.73 -29.66
CA ALA A 356 36.05 -3.51 -29.46
C ALA A 356 35.30 -4.81 -29.10
N PHE A 357 35.63 -5.93 -29.75
CA PHE A 357 35.06 -7.23 -29.41
C PHE A 357 35.58 -7.81 -28.08
N ASN A 358 36.83 -7.51 -27.69
CA ASN A 358 37.37 -7.90 -26.39
C ASN A 358 36.69 -7.16 -25.24
N GLU A 359 36.37 -5.87 -25.40
CA GLU A 359 35.60 -5.10 -24.41
C GLU A 359 34.10 -5.47 -24.38
N LEU A 360 33.53 -5.91 -25.51
CA LEU A 360 32.15 -6.39 -25.59
C LEU A 360 31.97 -7.79 -24.96
N ARG A 361 32.98 -8.67 -25.03
CA ARG A 361 32.87 -10.08 -24.62
C ARG A 361 32.36 -10.32 -23.17
N PRO A 362 32.74 -9.54 -22.14
CA PRO A 362 32.23 -9.72 -20.78
C PRO A 362 30.75 -9.37 -20.60
N CYS A 363 30.17 -8.57 -21.50
CA CYS A 363 28.77 -8.16 -21.44
C CYS A 363 28.23 -7.88 -22.85
N ALA A 364 27.69 -8.92 -23.50
CA ALA A 364 27.08 -8.86 -24.82
C ALA A 364 25.56 -9.13 -24.74
N PRO A 365 24.70 -8.12 -24.54
CA PRO A 365 23.26 -8.29 -24.46
C PRO A 365 22.67 -8.89 -25.75
N LEU A 366 21.94 -10.00 -25.64
CA LEU A 366 21.37 -10.70 -26.81
C LEU A 366 20.39 -9.81 -27.61
N SER A 367 19.71 -8.88 -26.93
CA SER A 367 18.88 -7.82 -27.50
C SER A 367 19.63 -6.92 -28.48
N LEU A 368 20.89 -6.57 -28.17
CA LEU A 368 21.73 -5.72 -29.01
C LEU A 368 22.27 -6.40 -30.27
N LYS A 369 22.13 -7.72 -30.43
CA LYS A 369 22.72 -8.50 -31.54
C LYS A 369 22.55 -7.81 -32.89
N ASN A 370 21.34 -7.43 -33.26
CA ASN A 370 21.06 -6.82 -34.56
C ASN A 370 21.61 -5.38 -34.67
N VAL A 371 21.66 -4.64 -33.56
CA VAL A 371 22.12 -3.24 -33.53
C VAL A 371 23.65 -3.16 -33.64
N ILE A 372 24.37 -4.02 -32.91
CA ILE A 372 25.83 -4.14 -32.99
C ILE A 372 26.27 -4.71 -34.34
N ALA A 373 25.51 -5.64 -34.93
CA ALA A 373 25.74 -6.10 -36.30
C ALA A 373 25.68 -4.94 -37.30
N LEU A 374 24.64 -4.10 -37.21
CA LEU A 374 24.50 -2.90 -38.05
C LEU A 374 25.62 -1.89 -37.82
N GLU A 375 26.08 -1.70 -36.57
CA GLU A 375 27.19 -0.78 -36.26
C GLU A 375 28.53 -1.25 -36.81
N LEU A 376 28.81 -2.56 -36.72
CA LEU A 376 29.97 -3.18 -37.37
C LEU A 376 29.91 -3.03 -38.90
N ILE A 377 28.73 -3.25 -39.49
CA ILE A 377 28.46 -3.09 -40.92
C ILE A 377 28.71 -1.63 -41.37
N LYS A 378 28.23 -0.63 -40.61
CA LYS A 378 28.54 0.79 -40.87
C LYS A 378 30.04 1.07 -40.83
N GLY A 379 30.76 0.56 -39.84
CA GLY A 379 32.21 0.79 -39.73
C GLY A 379 33.00 0.13 -40.87
N LEU A 380 32.61 -1.08 -41.29
CA LEU A 380 33.14 -1.74 -42.49
C LEU A 380 32.82 -0.93 -43.76
N GLN A 381 31.61 -0.38 -43.87
CA GLN A 381 31.24 0.50 -44.98
C GLN A 381 32.06 1.80 -44.97
N ALA A 382 32.29 2.41 -43.81
CA ALA A 382 33.12 3.61 -43.71
C ALA A 382 34.58 3.35 -44.14
N VAL A 383 35.14 2.15 -43.91
CA VAL A 383 36.43 1.73 -44.50
C VAL A 383 36.33 1.58 -46.01
N SER A 384 35.30 0.90 -46.52
CA SER A 384 35.04 0.71 -47.95
C SER A 384 34.92 2.04 -48.72
N ASP A 385 34.12 2.97 -48.19
CA ASP A 385 33.93 4.33 -48.71
C ASP A 385 35.20 5.18 -48.58
N SER A 386 36.08 4.89 -47.62
CA SER A 386 37.38 5.56 -47.50
C SER A 386 38.38 5.07 -48.54
N LEU A 387 38.44 3.76 -48.81
CA LEU A 387 39.23 3.20 -49.90
C LEU A 387 38.73 3.72 -51.27
N LEU A 388 37.41 3.76 -51.49
CA LEU A 388 36.82 4.30 -52.71
C LEU A 388 37.17 5.79 -52.90
N ARG A 389 37.03 6.62 -51.86
CA ARG A 389 37.43 8.05 -51.90
C ARG A 389 38.92 8.24 -52.11
N TYR A 390 39.77 7.37 -51.55
CA TYR A 390 41.22 7.40 -51.77
C TYR A 390 41.55 7.18 -53.25
N ASN A 391 40.96 6.15 -53.86
CA ASN A 391 41.12 5.81 -55.29
C ASN A 391 40.66 6.95 -56.23
N THR A 392 39.60 7.67 -55.91
CA THR A 392 39.13 8.80 -56.75
C THR A 392 39.93 10.08 -56.55
N THR A 393 40.63 10.24 -55.42
CA THR A 393 41.29 11.50 -55.03
C THR A 393 42.81 11.48 -55.24
N ARG A 394 43.45 10.31 -55.19
CA ARG A 394 44.89 10.13 -55.33
C ARG A 394 45.22 9.50 -56.69
N MET A 395 46.00 10.20 -57.53
CA MET A 395 46.59 9.59 -58.73
C MET A 395 47.77 8.69 -58.32
N LEU A 396 47.53 7.39 -58.23
CA LEU A 396 48.53 6.35 -57.94
C LEU A 396 49.30 5.97 -59.21
N ARG A 397 50.61 5.69 -59.08
CA ARG A 397 51.40 5.07 -60.15
C ARG A 397 51.07 3.58 -60.28
N LEU A 398 51.42 2.95 -61.40
CA LEU A 398 51.06 1.56 -61.69
C LEU A 398 51.42 0.56 -60.57
N ASN A 399 52.64 0.66 -60.01
CA ASN A 399 53.07 -0.21 -58.90
C ASN A 399 52.33 0.09 -57.59
N GLU A 400 52.04 1.36 -57.33
CA GLU A 400 51.32 1.84 -56.14
C GLU A 400 49.85 1.42 -56.21
N SER A 401 49.26 1.45 -57.40
CA SER A 401 47.92 0.95 -57.72
C SER A 401 47.81 -0.57 -57.51
N ASN A 402 48.82 -1.35 -57.92
CA ASN A 402 48.84 -2.80 -57.67
C ASN A 402 48.86 -3.14 -56.16
N LEU A 403 49.61 -2.37 -55.35
CA LEU A 403 49.60 -2.51 -53.89
C LEU A 403 48.25 -2.08 -53.27
N PHE A 404 47.65 -1.01 -53.77
CA PHE A 404 46.32 -0.54 -53.35
C PHE A 404 45.19 -1.53 -53.72
N LEU A 405 45.26 -2.15 -54.90
CA LEU A 405 44.33 -3.21 -55.31
C LEU A 405 44.51 -4.47 -54.45
N SER A 406 45.75 -4.81 -54.07
CA SER A 406 46.03 -5.85 -53.08
C SER A 406 45.40 -5.52 -51.71
N LEU A 407 45.51 -4.28 -51.23
CA LEU A 407 44.85 -3.83 -50.00
C LEU A 407 43.33 -4.00 -50.08
N CYS A 408 42.71 -3.52 -51.17
CA CYS A 408 41.27 -3.65 -51.40
C CYS A 408 40.82 -5.12 -51.48
N ARG A 409 41.65 -5.98 -52.07
CA ARG A 409 41.41 -7.42 -52.14
C ARG A 409 41.46 -8.08 -50.76
N THR A 410 42.49 -7.82 -49.97
CA THR A 410 42.62 -8.33 -48.59
C THR A 410 41.46 -7.84 -47.70
N PHE A 411 40.96 -6.62 -47.91
CA PHE A 411 39.78 -6.13 -47.19
C PHE A 411 38.53 -7.01 -47.46
N VAL A 412 38.24 -7.30 -48.73
CA VAL A 412 37.08 -8.08 -49.14
C VAL A 412 37.23 -9.57 -48.82
N GLU A 413 38.37 -10.18 -49.17
CA GLU A 413 38.58 -11.62 -49.09
C GLU A 413 38.95 -12.11 -47.67
N MET A 414 39.55 -11.25 -46.82
CA MET A 414 40.03 -11.65 -45.49
C MET A 414 39.44 -10.83 -44.33
N VAL A 415 39.45 -9.49 -44.40
CA VAL A 415 39.05 -8.64 -43.26
C VAL A 415 37.56 -8.74 -42.97
N PHE A 416 36.72 -8.63 -44.00
CA PHE A 416 35.26 -8.69 -43.84
C PHE A 416 34.79 -10.06 -43.29
N PRO A 417 35.24 -11.22 -43.82
CA PRO A 417 34.98 -12.55 -43.23
C PRO A 417 35.50 -12.71 -41.79
N HIS A 418 36.68 -12.18 -41.48
CA HIS A 418 37.25 -12.23 -40.12
C HIS A 418 36.38 -11.46 -39.12
N CYS A 419 35.97 -10.23 -39.46
CA CYS A 419 35.06 -9.42 -38.62
C CYS A 419 33.71 -10.11 -38.40
N ALA A 420 33.12 -10.71 -39.44
CA ALA A 420 31.89 -11.50 -39.33
C ALA A 420 32.07 -12.74 -38.42
N THR A 421 33.23 -13.41 -38.48
CA THR A 421 33.55 -14.57 -37.64
C THR A 421 33.74 -14.17 -36.17
N CYS A 422 34.44 -13.08 -35.89
CA CYS A 422 34.57 -12.53 -34.53
C CYS A 422 33.21 -12.14 -33.96
N PHE A 423 32.36 -11.47 -34.73
CA PHE A 423 30.99 -11.15 -34.33
C PHE A 423 30.15 -12.43 -34.07
N GLY A 424 30.31 -13.47 -34.89
CA GLY A 424 29.67 -14.78 -34.69
C GLY A 424 30.11 -15.54 -33.44
N ARG A 425 31.29 -15.22 -32.87
CA ARG A 425 31.74 -15.74 -31.56
C ARG A 425 31.16 -14.96 -30.38
N CYS A 426 30.94 -13.64 -30.54
CA CYS A 426 30.22 -12.84 -29.55
C CYS A 426 28.70 -13.13 -29.54
N TYR A 427 28.11 -13.42 -30.71
CA TYR A 427 26.69 -13.69 -30.87
C TYR A 427 26.43 -14.95 -31.71
N PRO A 428 25.85 -16.02 -31.12
CA PRO A 428 25.46 -17.23 -31.84
C PRO A 428 24.57 -16.91 -33.06
N GLY A 429 24.96 -17.42 -34.23
CA GLY A 429 24.29 -17.10 -35.50
C GLY A 429 24.31 -15.62 -35.86
N GLY A 430 25.33 -14.87 -35.43
CA GLY A 430 25.55 -13.46 -35.81
C GLY A 430 26.32 -13.29 -37.11
N ALA A 431 27.23 -14.22 -37.43
CA ALA A 431 28.11 -14.13 -38.61
C ALA A 431 27.35 -14.02 -39.94
N THR A 432 26.19 -14.69 -40.07
CA THR A 432 25.33 -14.63 -41.27
C THR A 432 24.84 -13.20 -41.53
N ILE A 433 24.31 -12.52 -40.51
CA ILE A 433 23.80 -11.14 -40.59
C ILE A 433 24.85 -10.18 -41.16
N VAL A 434 26.13 -10.37 -40.80
CA VAL A 434 27.24 -9.57 -41.33
C VAL A 434 27.64 -10.03 -42.73
N MET A 435 27.72 -11.35 -42.97
CA MET A 435 28.06 -11.93 -44.28
C MET A 435 27.03 -11.64 -45.38
N ASP A 436 25.76 -11.40 -45.03
CA ASP A 436 24.70 -11.06 -45.98
C ASP A 436 24.81 -9.60 -46.47
N ALA A 437 25.52 -8.73 -45.74
CA ALA A 437 25.71 -7.31 -46.07
C ALA A 437 26.79 -7.07 -47.16
N LYS A 438 26.83 -7.90 -48.21
CA LYS A 438 27.87 -7.85 -49.27
C LYS A 438 27.93 -6.52 -50.01
N ASN A 439 26.78 -5.85 -50.12
CA ASN A 439 26.61 -4.51 -50.68
C ASN A 439 27.63 -3.48 -50.16
N VAL A 440 28.12 -3.67 -48.91
CA VAL A 440 29.17 -2.86 -48.25
C VAL A 440 30.42 -2.68 -49.10
N TYR A 441 30.79 -3.66 -49.93
CA TYR A 441 32.01 -3.64 -50.74
C TYR A 441 31.78 -3.75 -52.26
N ASP A 442 30.53 -3.64 -52.74
CA ASP A 442 30.21 -3.69 -54.18
C ASP A 442 30.92 -2.62 -55.02
N GLY A 443 31.29 -1.49 -54.41
CA GLY A 443 32.12 -0.45 -55.05
C GLY A 443 33.54 -0.94 -55.31
N LEU A 444 34.18 -1.54 -54.30
CA LEU A 444 35.52 -2.11 -54.41
C LEU A 444 35.54 -3.37 -55.29
N GLY A 445 34.52 -4.23 -55.19
CA GLY A 445 34.35 -5.40 -56.06
C GLY A 445 34.29 -5.02 -57.55
N ARG A 446 33.62 -3.91 -57.89
CA ARG A 446 33.61 -3.37 -59.27
C ARG A 446 34.96 -2.81 -59.71
N ILE A 447 35.73 -2.17 -58.82
CA ILE A 447 37.10 -1.71 -59.14
C ILE A 447 38.04 -2.91 -59.38
N LEU A 448 37.99 -3.92 -58.50
CA LEU A 448 38.76 -5.15 -58.64
C LEU A 448 38.40 -5.87 -59.94
N ALA A 449 37.11 -6.06 -60.23
CA ALA A 449 36.63 -6.67 -61.47
C ALA A 449 37.04 -5.89 -62.73
N ALA A 450 37.03 -4.55 -62.70
CA ALA A 450 37.49 -3.71 -63.81
C ALA A 450 39.01 -3.80 -64.04
N SER A 451 39.80 -4.09 -62.99
CA SER A 451 41.24 -4.37 -63.12
C SER A 451 41.55 -5.77 -63.65
N SER A 452 40.60 -6.71 -63.58
CA SER A 452 40.74 -8.10 -64.04
C SER A 452 39.98 -8.36 -65.36
N SER A 453 40.52 -7.85 -66.47
CA SER A 453 40.06 -8.20 -67.83
C SER A 453 40.99 -9.28 -68.44
N PRO A 454 40.49 -10.27 -69.20
CA PRO A 454 41.22 -11.52 -69.43
C PRO A 454 42.17 -11.51 -70.62
N GLU A 455 43.31 -12.20 -70.49
CA GLU A 455 44.09 -12.68 -71.63
C GLU A 455 43.37 -13.83 -72.36
N PRO A 456 43.52 -13.96 -73.70
CA PRO A 456 42.77 -14.92 -74.49
C PRO A 456 43.25 -16.37 -74.30
N SER A 457 42.30 -17.30 -74.13
CA SER A 457 42.59 -18.71 -73.91
C SER A 457 43.13 -19.42 -75.17
N ASN A 458 44.37 -19.88 -75.12
CA ASN A 458 44.97 -20.70 -76.17
C ASN A 458 44.82 -22.20 -75.83
N LYS A 459 43.78 -22.87 -76.34
CA LYS A 459 43.64 -24.32 -76.26
C LYS A 459 44.56 -25.00 -77.27
N LEU A 460 45.40 -25.94 -76.82
CA LEU A 460 45.98 -26.96 -77.71
C LEU A 460 45.82 -28.35 -77.09
N ALA A 461 44.74 -29.04 -77.48
CA ALA A 461 44.61 -30.47 -77.26
C ALA A 461 45.33 -31.22 -78.38
N LYS A 462 46.19 -32.19 -78.01
CA LYS A 462 46.66 -33.25 -78.92
C LYS A 462 46.93 -34.53 -78.13
N THR A 463 46.90 -35.64 -78.83
CA THR A 463 46.46 -36.93 -78.28
C THR A 463 47.48 -38.04 -78.52
N ILE A 464 47.38 -39.10 -77.72
CA ILE A 464 47.93 -40.46 -77.96
C ILE A 464 49.46 -40.57 -77.85
N SER A 465 49.91 -41.37 -76.87
CA SER A 465 50.57 -42.65 -77.18
C SER A 465 50.62 -43.57 -75.96
N THR A 466 50.25 -44.83 -76.18
CA THR A 466 50.49 -45.95 -75.26
C THR A 466 51.84 -46.57 -75.57
N ASP A 467 52.55 -47.07 -74.55
CA ASP A 467 53.30 -48.32 -74.72
C ASP A 467 53.38 -49.08 -73.39
N ALA A 468 53.65 -50.38 -73.45
CA ALA A 468 53.52 -51.30 -72.31
C ALA A 468 54.69 -52.28 -72.20
N LYS A 469 54.91 -52.81 -70.97
CA LYS A 469 55.68 -54.02 -70.53
C LYS A 469 56.23 -53.77 -69.11
N ASN A 470 56.40 -54.74 -68.22
CA ASN A 470 56.24 -56.21 -68.29
C ASN A 470 55.52 -56.76 -67.04
N ALA A 471 55.00 -57.99 -67.14
CA ALA A 471 54.62 -58.88 -66.03
C ALA A 471 55.84 -59.83 -65.72
N PRO A 472 55.78 -60.98 -64.99
CA PRO A 472 54.60 -61.75 -64.51
C PRO A 472 54.67 -62.30 -63.06
N GLU A 473 53.57 -62.96 -62.65
CA GLU A 473 53.50 -64.16 -61.77
C GLU A 473 54.06 -64.12 -60.31
N ASN A 474 53.60 -64.94 -59.35
CA ASN A 474 52.59 -66.02 -59.30
C ASN A 474 51.74 -65.88 -58.00
N GLY A 475 50.74 -66.73 -57.75
CA GLY A 475 49.88 -66.65 -56.55
C GLY A 475 49.41 -67.99 -55.96
N ASP A 476 48.72 -67.89 -54.81
CA ASP A 476 47.95 -68.90 -54.04
C ASP A 476 46.90 -68.07 -53.23
N VAL A 477 45.59 -68.36 -53.06
CA VAL A 477 44.84 -69.60 -52.74
C VAL A 477 45.14 -70.10 -51.32
N THR A 478 44.22 -70.33 -50.36
CA THR A 478 42.73 -70.27 -50.26
C THR A 478 42.35 -69.33 -49.07
N SER A 479 41.15 -69.10 -48.50
CA SER A 479 39.76 -69.67 -48.43
C SER A 479 38.74 -68.48 -48.35
N GLN A 480 37.40 -68.56 -48.32
CA GLN A 480 36.37 -69.33 -47.55
C GLN A 480 36.44 -69.09 -46.02
N VAL A 481 35.37 -68.81 -45.27
CA VAL A 481 33.90 -69.08 -45.38
C VAL A 481 33.16 -67.76 -44.97
N GLU A 482 32.18 -67.20 -45.71
CA GLU A 482 30.73 -67.46 -45.66
C GLU A 482 30.12 -67.55 -44.21
N GLU A 483 28.92 -67.07 -43.85
CA GLU A 483 27.71 -66.69 -44.61
C GLU A 483 27.01 -65.40 -44.07
N LYS A 484 26.35 -64.67 -44.99
CA LYS A 484 24.97 -64.10 -44.97
C LYS A 484 24.49 -63.13 -43.84
N GLN A 485 23.85 -61.98 -44.15
CA GLN A 485 22.47 -61.75 -44.69
C GLN A 485 21.39 -62.05 -43.61
N VAL A 486 20.29 -61.30 -43.42
CA VAL A 486 19.53 -60.39 -44.32
C VAL A 486 18.93 -59.17 -43.56
N GLU A 487 18.73 -58.07 -44.28
CA GLU A 487 17.64 -57.06 -44.17
C GLU A 487 16.33 -57.54 -43.47
N SER A 488 15.41 -56.76 -42.87
CA SER A 488 15.10 -55.31 -42.85
C SER A 488 13.96 -55.05 -41.81
N PRO A 489 12.99 -54.08 -41.89
CA PRO A 489 12.93 -52.99 -40.91
C PRO A 489 11.63 -52.97 -40.05
N PRO A 490 10.92 -51.84 -39.84
CA PRO A 490 10.68 -51.29 -38.50
C PRO A 490 9.25 -51.54 -37.97
N ASP A 491 9.00 -51.21 -36.69
CA ASP A 491 7.67 -50.77 -36.27
C ASP A 491 7.68 -49.91 -34.98
N GLU A 492 6.51 -49.33 -34.66
CA GLU A 492 6.28 -48.24 -33.71
C GLU A 492 6.40 -48.59 -32.20
N LYS A 493 6.63 -47.56 -31.36
CA LYS A 493 5.70 -47.22 -30.26
C LYS A 493 5.94 -45.86 -29.59
N GLU A 494 4.83 -45.23 -29.20
CA GLU A 494 4.77 -44.12 -28.24
C GLU A 494 4.93 -44.62 -26.80
N GLU A 495 5.30 -43.74 -25.86
CA GLU A 495 4.65 -43.76 -24.54
C GLU A 495 4.60 -42.35 -23.90
N ASN A 496 3.47 -42.02 -23.27
CA ASN A 496 3.21 -40.73 -22.64
C ASN A 496 3.60 -40.73 -21.15
N SER A 497 3.97 -39.56 -20.61
CA SER A 497 3.85 -39.30 -19.17
C SER A 497 3.38 -37.87 -18.88
N SER A 498 2.07 -37.74 -18.65
CA SER A 498 1.41 -36.49 -18.25
C SER A 498 0.85 -36.66 -16.84
N ILE A 499 1.33 -35.86 -15.89
CA ILE A 499 0.87 -35.89 -14.49
C ILE A 499 -0.24 -34.83 -14.31
N PRO A 500 -1.44 -35.19 -13.81
CA PRO A 500 -2.53 -34.23 -13.67
C PRO A 500 -2.34 -33.19 -12.57
N LEU A 501 -2.74 -31.94 -12.85
CA LEU A 501 -3.03 -30.94 -11.82
C LEU A 501 -4.39 -31.25 -11.18
N GLN A 502 -4.45 -31.30 -9.85
CA GLN A 502 -5.66 -31.58 -9.10
C GLN A 502 -6.21 -30.27 -8.48
N ILE A 503 -7.41 -29.88 -8.89
CA ILE A 503 -8.09 -28.66 -8.44
C ILE A 503 -8.88 -28.97 -7.16
N PRO A 504 -8.74 -28.19 -6.08
CA PRO A 504 -9.65 -28.27 -4.94
C PRO A 504 -10.96 -27.52 -5.25
N GLU A 505 -12.10 -28.21 -5.23
CA GLU A 505 -13.41 -27.57 -5.34
C GLU A 505 -13.79 -26.87 -4.02
N THR A 506 -14.34 -25.66 -4.12
CA THR A 506 -14.85 -24.90 -2.97
C THR A 506 -16.26 -25.37 -2.60
N THR A 507 -16.43 -25.98 -1.43
CA THR A 507 -17.74 -26.31 -0.87
C THR A 507 -18.35 -25.13 -0.10
N THR A 508 -19.56 -24.73 -0.49
CA THR A 508 -20.38 -23.74 0.22
C THR A 508 -21.24 -24.42 1.29
N PRO A 509 -21.28 -23.93 2.53
CA PRO A 509 -22.30 -24.30 3.51
C PRO A 509 -23.51 -23.36 3.43
N THR A 510 -24.71 -23.92 3.44
CA THR A 510 -25.98 -23.18 3.61
C THR A 510 -26.82 -23.84 4.69
N GLU A 511 -27.35 -23.01 5.59
CA GLU A 511 -28.54 -23.23 6.44
C GLU A 511 -28.65 -24.53 7.28
N SER A 512 -28.42 -24.37 8.59
CA SER A 512 -29.23 -24.93 9.68
C SER A 512 -29.08 -24.06 10.93
#